data_AF-A0A7W6DKG0-F1
#
_entry.id   AF-A0A7W6DKG0-F1
#
_cell.length_a   1.000
_cell.length_b   1.000
_cell.length_c   1.000
_cell.angle_alpha   90.00
_cell.angle_beta   90.00
_cell.angle_gamma   90.00
#
_symmetry.space_group_name_H-M   'P 1'
#
loop_
_entity.id
_entity.type
_entity.pdbx_description
1 polymer ?
#
loop_
_entity_poly.entity_id
_entity_poly.type
_entity_poly.pdbx_seq_one_letter_code
_entity_poly.pdbx_strand_id
1 'polypeptide(L)'
;MAEKEGTAPDGVVLLHGFGGLPVQTALLARRLGQTGFAVANVGYPSWRWPLDRVADHVERRIRHSPVATAPTLHFVGHSMGGLVLRTLITRHRPSNLGRVVMLGTPNGGSELADLLYRLRLHPLILNRAAPALRTRRDTMVETALGQVNYPLGVIAGDRPIMQPFPGLSFARPMTARSVLPRLIARTKAIIWSWPWPIRR
;
A
#
# COMPACT_ATOMS: atom_id res chain seq x y z
N MET A 1 35.96 25.58 3.15
CA MET A 1 34.55 25.26 3.46
C MET A 1 34.11 24.25 2.42
N ALA A 2 33.99 22.97 2.78
CA ALA A 2 33.57 21.92 1.86
C ALA A 2 32.05 21.98 1.73
N GLU A 3 31.58 22.37 0.55
CA GLU A 3 30.19 22.27 0.15
C GLU A 3 29.79 20.79 0.21
N LYS A 4 28.92 20.41 1.16
CA LYS A 4 28.29 19.10 1.14
C LYS A 4 27.48 19.05 -0.15
N GLU A 5 27.99 18.37 -1.17
CA GLU A 5 27.17 17.90 -2.29
C GLU A 5 25.97 17.18 -1.69
N GLY A 6 24.82 17.85 -1.72
CA GLY A 6 23.59 17.33 -1.14
C GLY A 6 23.14 16.15 -1.99
N THR A 7 23.43 14.93 -1.55
CA THR A 7 22.87 13.72 -2.17
C THR A 7 21.36 13.86 -2.25
N ALA A 8 20.79 13.66 -3.43
CA ALA A 8 19.36 13.77 -3.66
C ALA A 8 18.58 12.90 -2.65
N PRO A 9 17.47 13.40 -2.09
CA PRO A 9 16.71 12.65 -1.09
C PRO A 9 16.09 11.39 -1.69
N ASP A 10 16.06 10.32 -0.92
CA ASP A 10 15.27 9.13 -1.26
C ASP A 10 13.78 9.49 -1.39
N GLY A 11 13.07 8.74 -2.23
CA GLY A 11 11.69 8.97 -2.59
C GLY A 11 10.74 8.00 -1.90
N VAL A 12 9.56 8.47 -1.50
CA VAL A 12 8.46 7.62 -1.01
C VAL A 12 7.19 7.89 -1.79
N VAL A 13 6.62 6.83 -2.38
CA VAL A 13 5.30 6.86 -3.01
C VAL A 13 4.25 6.34 -2.02
N LEU A 14 3.19 7.13 -1.81
CA LEU A 14 2.07 6.77 -0.94
C LEU A 14 0.80 6.54 -1.77
N LEU A 15 0.18 5.38 -1.59
CA LEU A 15 -1.08 5.00 -2.23
C LEU A 15 -2.20 4.83 -1.20
N HIS A 16 -3.30 5.55 -1.40
CA HIS A 16 -4.50 5.48 -0.55
C HIS A 16 -5.33 4.20 -0.77
N GLY A 17 -6.39 4.00 0.01
CA GLY A 17 -7.24 2.80 -0.05
C GLY A 17 -8.45 2.92 -0.98
N PHE A 18 -9.33 1.91 -0.90
CA PHE A 18 -10.60 1.83 -1.62
C PHE A 18 -11.51 3.04 -1.32
N GLY A 19 -12.13 3.62 -2.36
CA GLY A 19 -12.99 4.81 -2.24
C GLY A 19 -12.27 6.07 -1.70
N GLY A 20 -10.95 5.98 -1.51
CA GLY A 20 -10.16 7.00 -0.84
C GLY A 20 -9.69 8.13 -1.73
N LEU A 21 -9.05 9.10 -1.07
CA LEU A 21 -8.36 10.24 -1.66
C LEU A 21 -6.96 10.35 -1.03
N PRO A 22 -6.01 11.06 -1.66
CA PRO A 22 -4.67 11.31 -1.10
C PRO A 22 -4.66 11.82 0.34
N VAL A 23 -5.71 12.55 0.76
CA VAL A 23 -5.87 13.04 2.13
C VAL A 23 -5.76 11.94 3.20
N GLN A 24 -6.16 10.70 2.87
CA GLN A 24 -6.06 9.54 3.78
C GLN A 24 -4.62 9.26 4.22
N THR A 25 -3.64 9.58 3.39
CA THR A 25 -2.21 9.39 3.69
C THR A 25 -1.46 10.70 3.84
N ALA A 26 -2.14 11.85 3.83
CA ALA A 26 -1.50 13.17 3.87
C ALA A 26 -0.70 13.43 5.17
N LEU A 27 -1.19 12.96 6.31
CA LEU A 27 -0.44 13.06 7.57
C LEU A 27 0.88 12.29 7.49
N LEU A 28 0.85 11.07 6.94
CA LEU A 28 2.04 10.26 6.73
C LEU A 28 2.99 10.93 5.74
N ALA A 29 2.46 11.49 4.65
CA ALA A 29 3.22 12.24 3.65
C ALA A 29 3.99 13.39 4.28
N ARG A 30 3.29 14.20 5.11
CA ARG A 30 3.90 15.33 5.81
C ARG A 30 5.02 14.89 6.75
N ARG A 31 4.79 13.81 7.52
CA ARG A 31 5.78 13.30 8.48
C ARG A 31 7.03 12.77 7.78
N LEU A 32 6.88 12.06 6.66
CA LEU A 32 8.01 11.57 5.87
C LEU A 32 8.80 12.71 5.20
N GLY A 33 8.10 13.74 4.72
CA GLY A 33 8.76 14.94 4.21
C GLY A 33 9.59 15.65 5.30
N GLN A 34 9.07 15.73 6.52
CA GLN A 34 9.78 16.29 7.68
C GLN A 34 11.02 15.49 8.10
N THR A 35 11.13 14.22 7.69
CA THR A 35 12.32 13.38 7.95
C THR A 35 13.32 13.37 6.78
N GLY A 36 13.10 14.18 5.74
CA GLY A 36 14.04 14.35 4.63
C GLY A 36 13.76 13.51 3.38
N PHE A 37 12.61 12.83 3.28
CA PHE A 37 12.23 12.14 2.05
C PHE A 37 11.54 13.08 1.05
N ALA A 38 11.78 12.87 -0.24
CA ALA A 38 10.86 13.34 -1.27
C ALA A 38 9.61 12.46 -1.25
N VAL A 39 8.41 13.05 -1.26
CA VAL A 39 7.16 12.27 -1.14
C VAL A 39 6.22 12.54 -2.29
N ALA A 40 5.75 11.47 -2.94
CA ALA A 40 4.67 11.49 -3.91
C ALA A 40 3.42 10.84 -3.29
N ASN A 41 2.47 11.67 -2.85
CA ASN A 41 1.15 11.22 -2.40
C ASN A 41 0.21 11.13 -3.60
N VAL A 42 0.07 9.93 -4.18
CA VAL A 42 -0.57 9.74 -5.49
C VAL A 42 -2.04 9.37 -5.33
N GLY A 43 -2.91 10.19 -5.92
CA GLY A 43 -4.34 9.92 -6.05
C GLY A 43 -4.66 9.10 -7.29
N TYR A 44 -5.63 8.20 -7.19
CA TYR A 44 -6.09 7.42 -8.33
C TYR A 44 -7.56 6.96 -8.17
N PRO A 45 -8.29 6.71 -9.29
CA PRO A 45 -9.67 6.20 -9.25
C PRO A 45 -9.73 4.74 -8.78
N SER A 46 -9.65 4.55 -7.46
CA SER A 46 -9.40 3.26 -6.80
C SER A 46 -10.44 2.17 -7.08
N TRP A 47 -11.67 2.53 -7.41
CA TRP A 47 -12.79 1.61 -7.64
C TRP A 47 -13.41 1.71 -9.04
N ARG A 48 -13.12 2.78 -9.78
CA ARG A 48 -13.69 3.03 -11.10
C ARG A 48 -12.89 2.36 -12.23
N TRP A 49 -11.59 2.10 -12.01
CA TRP A 49 -10.68 1.57 -13.02
C TRP A 49 -10.15 0.18 -12.65
N PRO A 50 -9.84 -0.67 -13.64
CA PRO A 50 -9.15 -1.93 -13.40
C PRO A 50 -7.73 -1.68 -12.88
N LEU A 51 -7.18 -2.62 -12.11
CA LEU A 51 -5.87 -2.48 -11.44
C LEU A 51 -4.74 -2.15 -12.41
N ASP A 52 -4.70 -2.75 -13.61
CA ASP A 52 -3.68 -2.47 -14.62
C ASP A 52 -3.69 -1.00 -15.04
N ARG A 53 -4.89 -0.45 -15.31
CA ARG A 53 -5.03 0.97 -15.67
C ARG A 53 -4.67 1.89 -14.52
N VAL A 54 -4.98 1.49 -13.29
CA VAL A 54 -4.55 2.22 -12.09
C VAL A 54 -3.02 2.19 -11.98
N ALA A 55 -2.38 1.04 -12.18
CA ALA A 55 -0.93 0.91 -12.15
C ALA A 55 -0.27 1.80 -13.21
N ASP A 56 -0.74 1.77 -14.46
CA ASP A 56 -0.22 2.63 -15.53
C ASP A 56 -0.42 4.13 -15.20
N HIS A 57 -1.53 4.49 -14.57
CA HIS A 57 -1.78 5.86 -14.14
C HIS A 57 -0.84 6.30 -13.01
N VAL A 58 -0.68 5.45 -11.98
CA VAL A 58 0.21 5.71 -10.85
C VAL A 58 1.65 5.85 -11.33
N GLU A 59 2.10 4.99 -12.23
CA GLU A 59 3.42 5.07 -12.85
C GLU A 59 3.66 6.43 -13.50
N ARG A 60 2.73 6.91 -14.32
CA ARG A 60 2.84 8.24 -14.94
C ARG A 60 2.90 9.33 -13.89
N ARG A 61 2.13 9.23 -12.80
CA ARG A 61 2.15 10.23 -11.71
C ARG A 61 3.49 10.23 -10.99
N ILE A 62 4.13 9.07 -10.81
CA ILE A 62 5.47 8.96 -10.21
C ILE A 62 6.50 9.68 -11.09
N ARG A 63 6.50 9.44 -12.40
CA ARG A 63 7.42 10.09 -13.35
C ARG A 63 7.35 11.62 -13.36
N HIS A 64 6.18 12.19 -13.06
CA HIS A 64 5.96 13.64 -13.03
C HIS A 64 5.95 14.21 -11.60
N SER A 65 6.58 13.52 -10.66
CA SER A 65 6.62 13.94 -9.25
C SER A 65 8.05 14.12 -8.76
N PRO A 66 8.26 14.78 -7.60
CA PRO A 66 9.60 15.02 -7.06
C PRO A 66 10.42 13.75 -6.79
N VAL A 67 9.78 12.57 -6.72
CA VAL A 67 10.48 11.29 -6.51
C VAL A 67 11.02 10.66 -7.80
N ALA A 68 10.75 11.25 -8.98
CA ALA A 68 11.18 10.71 -10.27
C ALA A 68 12.71 10.58 -10.39
N THR A 69 13.45 11.47 -9.71
CA THR A 69 14.92 11.50 -9.68
C THR A 69 15.49 10.99 -8.36
N ALA A 70 14.68 10.36 -7.50
CA ALA A 70 15.16 9.85 -6.22
C ALA A 70 16.18 8.71 -6.44
N PRO A 71 17.28 8.65 -5.69
CA PRO A 71 18.25 7.58 -5.81
C PRO A 71 17.68 6.22 -5.39
N THR A 72 16.83 6.19 -4.36
CA THR A 72 16.04 5.01 -3.97
C THR A 72 14.55 5.36 -3.92
N LEU A 73 13.69 4.45 -4.42
CA LEU A 73 12.24 4.64 -4.40
C LEU A 73 11.54 3.62 -3.49
N HIS A 74 11.01 4.11 -2.38
CA HIS A 74 10.20 3.35 -1.42
C HIS A 74 8.70 3.48 -1.71
N PHE A 75 7.92 2.51 -1.24
CA PHE A 75 6.48 2.49 -1.44
C PHE A 75 5.73 2.18 -0.15
N VAL A 76 4.62 2.89 0.07
CA VAL A 76 3.67 2.56 1.14
C VAL A 76 2.25 2.50 0.59
N GLY A 77 1.59 1.36 0.79
CA GLY A 77 0.22 1.12 0.34
C GLY A 77 -0.71 0.96 1.53
N HIS A 78 -1.75 1.77 1.61
CA HIS A 78 -2.79 1.63 2.62
C HIS A 78 -3.96 0.81 2.10
N SER A 79 -4.34 -0.25 2.82
CA SER A 79 -5.43 -1.16 2.47
C SER A 79 -5.29 -1.64 1.01
N MET A 80 -6.28 -1.40 0.15
CA MET A 80 -6.21 -1.73 -1.28
C MET A 80 -5.02 -1.10 -2.02
N GLY A 81 -4.47 0.01 -1.54
CA GLY A 81 -3.27 0.61 -2.11
C GLY A 81 -2.08 -0.35 -2.16
N GLY A 82 -2.01 -1.33 -1.26
CA GLY A 82 -1.00 -2.39 -1.36
C GLY A 82 -1.20 -3.35 -2.54
N LEU A 83 -2.45 -3.64 -2.93
CA LEU A 83 -2.72 -4.43 -4.14
C LEU A 83 -2.37 -3.65 -5.42
N VAL A 84 -2.61 -2.34 -5.39
CA VAL A 84 -2.17 -1.44 -6.48
C VAL A 84 -0.64 -1.41 -6.55
N LEU A 85 0.07 -1.35 -5.42
CA LEU A 85 1.53 -1.44 -5.40
C LEU A 85 2.05 -2.75 -5.98
N ARG A 86 1.44 -3.89 -5.62
CA ARG A 86 1.79 -5.19 -6.18
C ARG A 86 1.66 -5.20 -7.71
N THR A 87 0.54 -4.67 -8.21
CA THR A 87 0.28 -4.56 -9.65
C THR A 87 1.27 -3.62 -10.33
N LEU A 88 1.53 -2.46 -9.72
CA LEU A 88 2.51 -1.48 -10.20
C LEU A 88 3.91 -2.09 -10.30
N ILE A 89 4.38 -2.78 -9.25
CA ILE A 89 5.72 -3.39 -9.24
C ILE A 89 5.82 -4.54 -10.25
N THR A 90 4.74 -5.29 -10.46
CA THR A 90 4.73 -6.37 -11.45
C THR A 90 4.85 -5.83 -12.87
N ARG A 91 4.19 -4.71 -13.18
CA ARG A 91 4.15 -4.13 -14.53
C ARG A 91 5.29 -3.16 -14.81
N HIS A 92 5.65 -2.34 -13.82
CA HIS A 92 6.48 -1.15 -13.93
C HIS A 92 7.53 -1.10 -12.82
N ARG A 93 8.21 -2.22 -12.56
CA ARG A 93 9.22 -2.30 -11.50
C ARG A 93 10.28 -1.21 -11.68
N PRO A 94 10.46 -0.27 -10.73
CA PRO A 94 11.55 0.68 -10.81
C PRO A 94 12.89 -0.03 -10.56
N SER A 95 13.92 0.35 -11.30
CA SER A 95 15.28 -0.21 -11.15
C SER A 95 15.90 0.10 -9.79
N ASN A 96 15.53 1.25 -9.22
CA ASN A 96 15.91 1.72 -7.89
C ASN A 96 14.86 1.37 -6.81
N LEU A 97 14.14 0.26 -6.96
CA LEU A 97 13.15 -0.18 -5.97
C LEU A 97 13.81 -0.41 -4.60
N GLY A 98 13.36 0.35 -3.61
CA GLY A 98 13.73 0.18 -2.22
C GLY A 98 12.77 -0.76 -1.47
N ARG A 99 12.31 -0.26 -0.32
CA ARG A 99 11.41 -0.99 0.59
C ARG A 99 9.95 -0.72 0.26
N VAL A 100 9.12 -1.75 0.42
CA VAL A 100 7.67 -1.69 0.27
C VAL A 100 7.02 -1.96 1.63
N VAL A 101 6.05 -1.12 2.02
CA VAL A 101 5.27 -1.30 3.24
C VAL A 101 3.78 -1.36 2.91
N MET A 102 3.09 -2.35 3.45
CA MET A 102 1.64 -2.50 3.32
C MET A 102 0.96 -2.33 4.66
N LEU A 103 -0.01 -1.42 4.74
CA LEU A 103 -0.76 -1.09 5.94
C LEU A 103 -2.18 -1.66 5.80
N GLY A 104 -2.48 -2.78 6.46
CA GLY A 104 -3.81 -3.41 6.43
C GLY A 104 -4.26 -3.87 5.04
N THR A 105 -3.32 -4.24 4.15
CA THR A 105 -3.64 -4.67 2.79
C THR A 105 -4.27 -6.07 2.77
N PRO A 106 -5.42 -6.27 2.09
CA PRO A 106 -6.07 -7.57 1.97
C PRO A 106 -5.35 -8.43 0.91
N ASN A 107 -4.13 -8.88 1.22
CA ASN A 107 -3.32 -9.70 0.30
C ASN A 107 -3.97 -11.04 -0.02
N GLY A 108 -4.79 -11.60 0.88
CA GLY A 108 -5.57 -12.82 0.65
C GLY A 108 -7.02 -12.57 0.24
N GLY A 109 -7.38 -11.34 -0.14
CA GLY A 109 -8.76 -10.92 -0.35
C GLY A 109 -9.43 -10.41 0.93
N SER A 110 -10.69 -9.99 0.79
CA SER A 110 -11.50 -9.40 1.84
C SER A 110 -12.83 -10.13 1.94
N GLU A 111 -13.15 -10.65 3.13
CA GLU A 111 -14.46 -11.25 3.41
C GLU A 111 -15.60 -10.26 3.21
N LEU A 112 -15.35 -8.96 3.42
CA LEU A 112 -16.29 -7.90 3.11
C LEU A 112 -16.54 -7.82 1.60
N ALA A 113 -15.52 -8.00 0.78
CA ALA A 113 -15.70 -8.07 -0.66
C ALA A 113 -16.50 -9.33 -1.06
N ASP A 114 -16.22 -10.47 -0.44
CA ASP A 114 -17.00 -11.68 -0.69
C ASP A 114 -18.47 -11.54 -0.27
N LEU A 115 -18.74 -10.85 0.85
CA LEU A 115 -20.09 -10.52 1.29
C LEU A 115 -20.81 -9.62 0.27
N LEU A 116 -20.14 -8.58 -0.23
CA LEU A 116 -20.67 -7.70 -1.27
C LEU A 116 -20.93 -8.43 -2.60
N TYR A 117 -20.12 -9.44 -2.93
CA TYR A 117 -20.36 -10.33 -4.05
C TYR A 117 -21.58 -11.23 -3.82
N ARG A 118 -21.69 -11.86 -2.64
CA ARG A 118 -22.84 -12.70 -2.26
C ARG A 118 -24.16 -11.93 -2.32
N LEU A 119 -24.16 -10.68 -1.87
CA LEU A 119 -25.33 -9.80 -1.89
C LEU A 119 -25.59 -9.15 -3.27
N ARG A 120 -24.78 -9.45 -4.29
CA ARG A 120 -24.82 -8.82 -5.63
C ARG A 120 -24.70 -7.28 -5.61
N LEU A 121 -24.19 -6.71 -4.52
CA LEU A 121 -23.93 -5.26 -4.37
C LEU A 121 -22.53 -4.84 -4.85
N HIS A 122 -21.70 -5.81 -5.26
CA HIS A 122 -20.36 -5.55 -5.77
C HIS A 122 -20.29 -4.53 -6.94
N PRO A 123 -21.23 -4.44 -7.92
CA PRO A 123 -21.09 -3.45 -8.99
C PRO A 123 -21.39 -2.02 -8.51
N LEU A 124 -22.22 -1.88 -7.46
CA LEU A 124 -22.54 -0.60 -6.84
C LEU A 124 -21.44 -0.11 -5.89
N ILE A 125 -20.83 -1.04 -5.15
CA ILE A 125 -19.92 -0.70 -4.05
C ILE A 125 -18.46 -0.89 -4.43
N LEU A 126 -18.07 -1.96 -5.13
CA LEU A 126 -16.67 -2.28 -5.47
C LEU A 126 -16.32 -2.04 -6.94
N ASN A 127 -17.34 -2.02 -7.80
CA ASN A 127 -17.28 -1.78 -9.25
C ASN A 127 -16.10 -2.54 -9.90
N ARG A 128 -15.15 -1.85 -10.54
CA ARG A 128 -14.06 -2.52 -11.28
C ARG A 128 -12.93 -3.05 -10.41
N ALA A 129 -12.89 -2.68 -9.13
CA ALA A 129 -11.93 -3.25 -8.16
C ALA A 129 -12.44 -4.55 -7.53
N ALA A 130 -13.69 -4.92 -7.78
CA ALA A 130 -14.33 -6.08 -7.18
C ALA A 130 -13.51 -7.38 -7.35
N PRO A 131 -12.99 -7.74 -8.54
CA PRO A 131 -12.25 -8.99 -8.73
C PRO A 131 -10.97 -9.07 -7.88
N ALA A 132 -10.28 -7.94 -7.68
CA ALA A 132 -9.04 -7.87 -6.92
C ALA A 132 -9.22 -8.04 -5.41
N LEU A 133 -10.41 -7.78 -4.90
CA LEU A 133 -10.70 -7.79 -3.47
C LEU A 133 -11.29 -9.11 -2.97
N ARG A 134 -11.62 -10.06 -3.85
CA ARG A 134 -12.16 -11.38 -3.47
C ARG A 134 -11.12 -12.26 -2.80
N THR A 135 -11.56 -13.18 -1.93
CA THR A 135 -10.69 -14.24 -1.37
C THR A 135 -10.37 -15.34 -2.37
N ARG A 136 -11.31 -15.63 -3.29
CA ARG A 136 -11.06 -16.46 -4.47
C ARG A 136 -10.85 -15.57 -5.68
N ARG A 137 -9.58 -15.34 -6.02
CA ARG A 137 -9.15 -14.64 -7.23
C ARG A 137 -8.93 -15.64 -8.35
N ASP A 138 -9.22 -15.20 -9.57
CA ASP A 138 -8.85 -15.96 -10.76
C ASP A 138 -7.34 -15.82 -11.03
N THR A 139 -6.83 -16.68 -11.91
CA THR A 139 -5.43 -16.70 -12.30
C THR A 139 -4.97 -15.38 -12.92
N MET A 140 -5.86 -14.63 -13.57
CA MET A 140 -5.52 -13.34 -14.17
C MET A 140 -5.20 -12.29 -13.10
N VAL A 141 -6.01 -12.20 -12.04
CA VAL A 141 -5.79 -11.29 -10.92
C VAL A 141 -4.53 -11.67 -10.15
N GLU A 142 -4.30 -12.96 -9.87
CA GLU A 142 -3.07 -13.39 -9.19
C GLU A 142 -1.82 -13.10 -10.04
N THR A 143 -1.89 -13.29 -11.36
CA THR A 143 -0.81 -12.93 -12.29
C THR A 143 -0.55 -11.43 -12.28
N ALA A 144 -1.59 -10.60 -12.29
CA ALA A 144 -1.47 -9.15 -12.24
C ALA A 144 -0.83 -8.66 -10.92
N LEU A 145 -1.13 -9.32 -9.81
CA LEU A 145 -0.54 -9.01 -8.50
C LEU A 145 0.91 -9.48 -8.37
N GLY A 146 1.33 -10.47 -9.15
CA GLY A 146 2.68 -11.01 -9.20
C GLY A 146 3.19 -11.59 -7.88
N GLN A 147 4.41 -12.11 -7.93
CA GLN A 147 5.10 -12.65 -6.75
C GLN A 147 5.83 -11.55 -5.98
N VAL A 148 5.85 -11.67 -4.65
CA VAL A 148 6.63 -10.77 -3.79
C VAL A 148 8.07 -11.24 -3.76
N ASN A 149 8.92 -10.60 -4.55
CA ASN A 149 10.37 -10.83 -4.64
C ASN A 149 11.17 -9.54 -4.35
N TYR A 150 10.69 -8.75 -3.40
CA TYR A 150 11.25 -7.46 -2.99
C TYR A 150 11.11 -7.27 -1.47
N PRO A 151 11.87 -6.35 -0.85
CA PRO A 151 11.79 -6.11 0.59
C PRO A 151 10.40 -5.57 0.99
N LEU A 152 9.55 -6.45 1.54
CA LEU A 152 8.18 -6.14 1.94
C LEU A 152 8.00 -6.22 3.46
N GLY A 153 7.50 -5.16 4.08
CA GLY A 153 6.96 -5.15 5.43
C GLY A 153 5.43 -5.04 5.41
N VAL A 154 4.75 -5.82 6.27
CA VAL A 154 3.28 -5.77 6.39
C VAL A 154 2.91 -5.42 7.82
N ILE A 155 2.12 -4.35 7.98
CA ILE A 155 1.52 -3.95 9.25
C ILE A 155 0.03 -4.27 9.15
N ALA A 156 -0.39 -5.39 9.74
CA ALA A 156 -1.81 -5.75 9.80
C ALA A 156 -2.52 -4.97 10.91
N GLY A 157 -3.76 -4.57 10.65
CA GLY A 157 -4.65 -4.06 11.69
C GLY A 157 -5.15 -5.21 12.57
N ASP A 158 -5.50 -4.88 13.82
CA ASP A 158 -5.98 -5.82 14.84
C ASP A 158 -7.49 -5.64 15.13
N ARG A 159 -8.20 -4.84 14.32
CA ARG A 159 -9.63 -4.55 14.47
C ARG A 159 -10.38 -4.72 13.14
N PRO A 160 -11.55 -5.40 13.13
CA PRO A 160 -12.38 -5.51 11.93
C PRO A 160 -13.00 -4.16 11.56
N ILE A 161 -13.10 -3.89 10.26
CA ILE A 161 -13.57 -2.61 9.67
C ILE A 161 -15.07 -2.33 9.92
N MET A 162 -15.86 -3.32 10.38
CA MET A 162 -17.33 -3.19 10.48
C MET A 162 -17.87 -3.88 11.74
N GLN A 163 -18.20 -3.10 12.77
CA GLN A 163 -18.81 -3.56 14.03
C GLN A 163 -20.31 -3.22 14.16
N PRO A 164 -21.19 -3.70 13.26
CA PRO A 164 -22.51 -4.07 13.78
C PRO A 164 -23.00 -5.45 13.31
N PHE A 165 -22.17 -6.26 12.65
CA PHE A 165 -22.56 -7.61 12.20
C PHE A 165 -21.84 -8.69 13.02
N PRO A 166 -22.49 -9.27 14.04
CA PRO A 166 -21.92 -10.37 14.81
C PRO A 166 -21.84 -11.62 13.91
N GLY A 167 -20.64 -12.09 13.61
CA GLY A 167 -20.41 -13.34 12.86
C GLY A 167 -19.30 -13.31 11.81
N LEU A 168 -18.77 -12.14 11.43
CA LEU A 168 -17.58 -12.05 10.56
C LEU A 168 -16.29 -12.11 11.40
N SER A 169 -15.96 -13.31 11.87
CA SER A 169 -14.67 -13.59 12.46
C SER A 169 -13.62 -13.59 11.34
N PHE A 170 -12.81 -12.53 11.24
CA PHE A 170 -11.57 -12.53 10.45
C PHE A 170 -10.57 -13.51 11.09
N ALA A 171 -10.81 -14.80 10.89
CA ALA A 171 -9.93 -15.86 11.30
C ALA A 171 -8.99 -16.17 10.14
N ARG A 172 -7.88 -15.42 10.06
CA ARG A 172 -6.53 -15.97 9.86
C ARG A 172 -5.47 -14.86 9.70
N PRO A 173 -4.39 -14.88 10.50
CA PRO A 173 -3.19 -14.12 10.19
C PRO A 173 -2.51 -14.77 8.98
N MET A 174 -2.50 -14.11 7.82
CA MET A 174 -1.77 -14.59 6.66
C MET A 174 -0.32 -14.08 6.71
N THR A 175 0.55 -14.97 7.23
CA THR A 175 2.02 -14.98 7.16
C THR A 175 2.72 -13.62 7.23
N ALA A 176 2.83 -13.11 8.45
CA ALA A 176 3.97 -12.28 8.84
C ALA A 176 5.20 -13.20 9.00
N ARG A 177 6.27 -12.96 8.25
CA ARG A 177 7.59 -13.49 8.64
C ARG A 177 8.21 -12.47 9.61
N SER A 178 8.29 -12.94 10.86
CA SER A 178 8.98 -12.47 12.08
C SER A 178 8.45 -11.28 12.93
N VAL A 179 7.85 -11.68 14.06
CA VAL A 179 8.10 -11.28 15.48
C VAL A 179 7.66 -9.89 15.98
N LEU A 180 6.54 -9.82 16.73
CA LEU A 180 6.47 -9.65 18.20
C LEU A 180 4.98 -9.56 18.65
N PRO A 181 4.54 -10.17 19.78
CA PRO A 181 3.15 -10.11 20.23
C PRO A 181 2.86 -8.86 21.08
N ARG A 182 1.62 -8.37 20.97
CA ARG A 182 0.95 -7.30 21.74
C ARG A 182 1.26 -5.86 21.33
N LEU A 183 0.39 -5.26 20.49
CA LEU A 183 0.23 -3.80 20.49
C LEU A 183 -1.16 -3.30 20.00
N ILE A 184 -2.26 -3.82 20.55
CA ILE A 184 -3.50 -3.01 20.67
C ILE A 184 -3.30 -2.05 21.85
N ALA A 185 -2.53 -0.98 21.63
CA ALA A 185 -2.50 0.27 22.40
C ALA A 185 -1.16 0.96 22.13
N ARG A 186 -1.09 1.76 21.06
CA ARG A 186 -0.23 2.95 20.87
C ARG A 186 0.11 3.10 19.39
N THR A 187 -0.75 3.82 18.68
CA THR A 187 -0.48 4.44 17.36
C THR A 187 0.57 5.57 17.45
N LYS A 188 1.58 5.44 18.33
CA LYS A 188 2.65 6.42 18.53
C LYS A 188 4.07 5.85 18.39
N ALA A 189 4.28 4.53 18.35
CA ALA A 189 5.63 3.96 18.50
C ALA A 189 6.23 3.26 17.26
N ILE A 190 5.44 2.77 16.30
CA ILE A 190 5.99 1.90 15.24
C ILE A 190 6.77 2.67 14.14
N ILE A 191 6.60 3.99 14.03
CA ILE A 191 7.45 4.82 13.16
C ILE A 191 8.81 5.14 13.83
N TRP A 192 8.95 4.92 15.15
CA TRP A 192 10.09 5.42 15.94
C TRP A 192 11.12 4.38 16.40
N SER A 193 10.96 3.08 16.13
CA SER A 193 11.87 2.04 16.67
C SER A 193 12.44 1.03 15.67
N TRP A 194 12.36 1.28 14.36
CA TRP A 194 13.12 0.48 13.37
C TRP A 194 14.45 1.19 13.06
N PRO A 195 15.61 0.50 13.11
CA PRO A 195 16.87 1.13 12.73
C PRO A 195 16.85 1.36 11.22
N TRP A 196 16.44 2.55 10.82
CA TRP A 196 16.77 3.11 9.51
C TRP A 196 18.28 3.31 9.53
N PRO A 197 19.05 2.75 8.58
CA PRO A 197 20.48 3.02 8.53
C PRO A 197 20.66 4.50 8.18
N ILE A 198 20.81 5.32 9.21
CA ILE A 198 21.39 6.65 9.13
C ILE A 198 22.89 6.39 8.98
N ARG A 199 23.41 6.45 7.75
CA ARG A 199 24.86 6.54 7.55
C ARG A 199 25.32 7.83 8.22
N ARG A 200 26.16 7.71 9.25
CA ARG A 200 26.93 8.83 9.81
C ARG A 200 28.00 9.25 8.82
#